data_AF-A0A1M5BJ94-F1
#
_entry.id   AF-A0A1M5BJ94-F1
#
_cell.length_a   1.000
_cell.length_b   1.000
_cell.length_c   1.000
_cell.angle_alpha   90.00
_cell.angle_beta   90.00
_cell.angle_gamma   90.00
#
_symmetry.space_group_name_H-M   'P 1'
#
loop_
_entity.id
_entity.type
_entity.pdbx_description
1 polymer ?
#
loop_
_entity_poly.entity_id
_entity_poly.type
_entity_poly.pdbx_seq_one_letter_code
_entity_poly.pdbx_strand_id
1 'polypeptide(L)'
;MPPMEMEPVTAAVEKSTIDYRVGDKLPNDLVCMVNDAYMAKPQIPVPVNGKTYYGCCEMCVGTLNNEESARMATDPQTGERVDKTEAFIVLLDANGRVGYFNSEVNYTAYAKKS
;
A
#
# COMPACT_ATOMS: atom_id res chain seq x y z
N MET A 1 -31.66 3.77 27.91
CA MET A 1 -31.16 4.37 26.65
C MET A 1 -29.64 4.42 26.76
N PRO A 2 -28.91 3.67 25.93
CA PRO A 2 -27.47 3.52 26.04
C PRO A 2 -26.76 4.71 25.37
N PRO A 3 -25.70 5.27 25.94
CA PRO A 3 -24.61 5.81 25.14
C PRO A 3 -23.67 4.64 24.81
N MET A 4 -23.61 4.26 23.53
CA MET A 4 -22.57 3.36 23.03
C MET A 4 -21.24 4.11 23.08
N GLU A 5 -20.44 3.81 24.10
CA GLU A 5 -19.02 4.15 24.15
C GLU A 5 -18.30 3.30 23.10
N MET A 6 -17.88 3.91 22.01
CA MET A 6 -17.08 3.28 20.95
C MET A 6 -15.65 3.80 21.09
N GLU A 7 -14.87 3.03 21.83
CA GLU A 7 -13.44 2.72 21.73
C GLU A 7 -12.50 3.72 21.00
N PRO A 8 -11.37 4.11 21.60
CA PRO A 8 -10.35 4.88 20.90
C PRO A 8 -9.62 3.94 19.94
N VAL A 9 -9.81 4.11 18.63
CA VAL A 9 -8.93 3.50 17.63
C VAL A 9 -7.55 4.14 17.73
N THR A 10 -6.76 3.62 18.66
CA THR A 10 -5.34 3.91 18.80
C THR A 10 -4.63 3.15 17.68
N ALA A 11 -4.59 3.72 16.46
CA ALA A 11 -3.69 3.26 15.42
C ALA A 11 -2.27 3.80 15.73
N ALA A 12 -1.69 3.29 16.82
CA ALA A 12 -0.25 3.38 17.03
C ALA A 12 0.41 2.52 15.95
N VAL A 13 0.86 3.16 14.87
CA VAL A 13 1.84 2.57 13.96
C VAL A 13 3.13 2.40 14.76
N GLU A 14 3.28 1.22 15.34
CA GLU A 14 4.54 0.79 15.95
C GLU A 14 5.60 0.84 14.86
N LYS A 15 6.58 1.71 15.06
CA LYS A 15 7.83 1.77 14.31
C LYS A 15 8.61 0.49 14.58
N SER A 16 8.21 -0.61 13.95
CA SER A 16 9.00 -1.83 13.94
C SER A 16 9.92 -1.78 12.73
N THR A 17 11.22 -1.77 13.01
CA THR A 17 12.33 -2.01 12.08
C THR A 17 12.24 -3.45 11.56
N ILE A 18 11.19 -3.75 10.81
CA ILE A 18 10.96 -5.08 10.25
C ILE A 18 11.69 -5.13 8.91
N ASP A 19 12.71 -5.98 8.86
CA ASP A 19 13.31 -6.47 7.62
C ASP A 19 12.27 -7.32 6.89
N TYR A 20 11.33 -6.67 6.18
CA TYR A 20 10.37 -7.37 5.33
C TYR A 20 11.12 -8.17 4.27
N ARG A 21 10.76 -9.44 4.11
CA ARG A 21 11.38 -10.31 3.11
C ARG A 21 10.55 -10.26 1.84
N VAL A 22 11.17 -10.71 0.74
CA VAL A 22 10.47 -10.86 -0.52
C VAL A 22 9.30 -11.84 -0.32
N GLY A 23 8.10 -11.36 -0.62
CA GLY A 23 6.83 -12.06 -0.43
C GLY A 23 6.05 -11.67 0.83
N ASP A 24 6.64 -10.88 1.74
CA ASP A 24 5.91 -10.35 2.88
C ASP A 24 4.98 -9.20 2.47
N LYS A 25 3.86 -9.11 3.18
CA LYS A 25 2.93 -7.98 3.08
C LYS A 25 3.58 -6.73 3.68
N LEU A 26 3.62 -5.68 2.87
CA LEU A 26 4.15 -4.37 3.28
C LEU A 26 3.02 -3.44 3.72
N PRO A 27 3.26 -2.60 4.74
CA PRO A 27 2.33 -1.53 5.07
C PRO A 27 2.45 -0.38 4.06
N ASN A 28 1.33 0.29 3.80
CA ASN A 28 1.21 1.32 2.78
C ASN A 28 2.11 2.53 3.06
N ASP A 29 2.37 2.84 4.33
CA ASP A 29 3.17 4.00 4.74
C ASP A 29 4.67 3.87 4.45
N LEU A 30 5.17 2.66 4.20
CA LEU A 30 6.59 2.43 3.86
C LEU A 30 6.84 2.32 2.35
N VAL A 31 5.78 2.43 1.55
CA VAL A 31 5.79 2.19 0.11
C VAL A 31 5.47 3.48 -0.63
N CYS A 32 6.28 3.83 -1.62
CA CYS A 32 5.94 4.90 -2.54
C CYS A 32 4.96 4.37 -3.58
N MET A 33 3.71 4.80 -3.50
CA MET A 33 2.66 4.39 -4.43
C MET A 33 2.86 4.93 -5.85
N VAL A 34 3.74 5.91 -6.06
CA VAL A 34 4.00 6.45 -7.41
C VAL A 34 5.10 5.67 -8.12
N ASN A 35 6.13 5.25 -7.38
CA ASN A 35 7.26 4.50 -7.93
C ASN A 35 7.13 2.99 -7.74
N ASP A 36 6.05 2.54 -7.09
CA ASP A 36 5.81 1.13 -6.77
C ASP A 36 7.02 0.48 -6.08
N ALA A 37 7.58 1.23 -5.13
CA ALA A 37 8.83 0.92 -4.48
C ALA A 37 8.72 0.98 -2.95
N TYR A 38 9.16 -0.08 -2.29
CA TYR A 38 9.39 -0.13 -0.86
C TYR A 38 10.61 0.69 -0.51
N MET A 39 10.45 1.61 0.44
CA MET A 39 11.50 2.57 0.78
C MET A 39 12.06 2.37 2.19
N ALA A 40 11.54 1.39 2.94
CA ALA A 40 11.94 1.10 4.32
C ALA A 40 11.88 2.31 5.27
N LYS A 41 11.15 3.35 4.88
CA LYS A 41 10.98 4.59 5.63
C LYS A 41 9.55 5.09 5.46
N PRO A 42 8.99 5.75 6.48
CA PRO A 42 7.66 6.34 6.40
C PRO A 42 7.64 7.42 5.32
N GLN A 43 6.60 7.38 4.49
CA GLN A 43 6.36 8.27 3.37
C GLN A 43 5.38 9.38 3.74
N ILE A 44 5.23 10.34 2.83
CA ILE A 44 4.34 11.48 3.02
C ILE A 44 2.89 11.01 2.82
N PRO A 45 2.01 11.11 3.83
CA PRO A 45 0.60 10.77 3.70
C PRO A 45 -0.14 11.82 2.88
N VAL A 46 -0.96 11.36 1.94
CA VAL A 46 -1.68 12.16 0.96
C VAL A 46 -3.16 11.78 1.02
N PRO A 47 -3.97 12.53 1.78
CA PRO A 47 -5.40 12.26 1.87
C PRO A 47 -6.09 12.69 0.56
N VAL A 48 -6.62 11.73 -0.19
CA VAL A 48 -7.37 11.95 -1.43
C VAL A 48 -8.68 11.17 -1.37
N ASN A 49 -9.80 11.86 -1.59
CA ASN A 49 -11.14 11.24 -1.64
C ASN A 49 -11.50 10.38 -0.40
N GLY A 50 -11.01 10.77 0.77
CA GLY A 50 -11.22 10.03 2.03
C GLY A 50 -10.26 8.85 2.28
N LYS A 51 -9.33 8.56 1.35
CA LYS A 51 -8.29 7.54 1.49
C LYS A 51 -6.91 8.19 1.64
N THR A 52 -5.97 7.56 2.33
CA THR A 52 -4.61 8.09 2.53
C THR A 52 -3.60 7.34 1.68
N TYR A 53 -3.03 8.02 0.69
CA TYR A 53 -1.99 7.50 -0.19
C TYR A 53 -0.60 7.94 0.29
N TYR A 54 0.46 7.32 -0.21
CA TYR A 54 1.82 7.57 0.28
C TYR A 54 2.79 7.86 -0.86
N GLY A 55 3.44 9.03 -0.79
CA GLY A 55 4.41 9.50 -1.78
C GLY A 55 5.79 9.74 -1.17
N CYS A 56 6.86 9.46 -1.92
CA CYS A 56 8.22 9.66 -1.43
C CYS A 56 8.72 11.11 -1.52
N CYS A 57 8.11 11.93 -2.36
CA CYS A 57 8.47 13.33 -2.62
C CYS A 57 7.22 14.15 -2.92
N GLU A 58 7.30 15.49 -2.83
CA GLU A 58 6.21 16.41 -3.17
C GLU A 58 5.68 16.21 -4.60
N MET A 59 6.55 15.89 -5.56
CA MET A 59 6.09 15.55 -6.92
C MET A 59 5.17 14.33 -6.92
N CYS A 60 5.52 13.26 -6.18
CA CYS A 60 4.67 12.08 -6.04
C CYS A 60 3.35 12.41 -5.35
N VAL A 61 3.37 13.32 -4.37
CA VAL A 61 2.16 13.82 -3.69
C VAL A 61 1.25 14.56 -4.67
N GLY A 62 1.82 15.41 -5.52
CA GLY A 62 1.10 16.11 -6.59
C GLY A 62 0.48 15.13 -7.59
N THR A 63 1.24 14.12 -8.03
CA THR A 63 0.74 13.05 -8.90
C THR A 63 -0.39 12.27 -8.25
N LEU A 64 -0.30 11.90 -6.97
CA LEU A 64 -1.38 11.19 -6.27
C LEU A 64 -2.66 12.04 -6.15
N ASN A 65 -2.53 13.36 -5.99
CA ASN A 65 -3.70 14.24 -5.95
C ASN A 65 -4.34 14.45 -7.32
N ASN A 66 -3.53 14.63 -8.37
CA ASN A 66 -4.01 14.96 -9.71
C ASN A 66 -4.36 13.72 -10.53
N GLU A 67 -3.58 12.65 -10.42
CA GLU A 67 -3.73 11.43 -11.22
C GLU A 67 -4.43 10.33 -10.41
N GLU A 68 -5.59 9.90 -10.89
CA GLU A 68 -6.29 8.70 -10.40
C GLU A 68 -5.50 7.42 -10.70
N SER A 69 -4.83 7.36 -11.85
CA SER A 69 -4.00 6.22 -12.25
C SER A 69 -2.85 5.96 -11.29
N ALA A 70 -2.36 6.98 -10.58
CA ALA A 70 -1.31 6.80 -9.57
C ALA A 70 -1.86 6.20 -8.26
N ARG A 71 -3.17 6.36 -8.02
CA ARG A 71 -3.92 5.83 -6.87
C ARG A 71 -4.46 4.42 -7.12
N MET A 72 -4.62 4.07 -8.39
CA MET A 72 -5.07 2.76 -8.86
C MET A 72 -3.86 1.89 -9.21
N ALA A 73 -3.90 0.62 -8.87
CA ALA A 73 -2.98 -0.39 -9.38
C ALA A 73 -3.75 -1.41 -10.23
N THR A 74 -3.04 -2.06 -11.13
CA THR A 74 -3.57 -3.19 -11.87
C THR A 74 -3.05 -4.47 -11.24
N ASP A 75 -3.96 -5.34 -10.80
CA ASP A 75 -3.61 -6.63 -10.26
C ASP A 75 -3.05 -7.53 -11.40
N PRO A 76 -1.81 -8.04 -11.29
CA PRO A 76 -1.17 -8.79 -12.37
C PRO A 76 -1.72 -10.23 -12.51
N GLN A 77 -2.63 -10.68 -11.64
CA GLN A 77 -3.29 -11.99 -11.76
C GLN A 77 -4.61 -11.93 -12.51
N THR A 78 -5.43 -10.94 -12.18
CA THR A 78 -6.79 -10.77 -12.69
C THR A 78 -6.87 -9.73 -13.81
N GLY A 79 -5.94 -8.77 -13.84
CA GLY A 79 -5.99 -7.62 -14.73
C GLY A 79 -6.98 -6.54 -14.29
N GLU A 80 -7.58 -6.68 -13.11
CA GLU A 80 -8.53 -5.70 -12.58
C GLU A 80 -7.82 -4.49 -11.95
N ARG A 81 -8.49 -3.34 -11.99
CA ARG A 81 -8.03 -2.13 -11.30
C ARG A 81 -8.45 -2.18 -9.84
N VAL A 82 -7.49 -2.01 -8.95
CA VAL A 82 -7.68 -2.03 -7.51
C VAL A 82 -7.07 -0.77 -6.90
N ASP A 83 -7.71 -0.23 -5.87
CA ASP A 83 -7.16 0.91 -5.13
C ASP A 83 -5.88 0.51 -4.40
N LYS A 84 -4.78 1.27 -4.56
CA LYS A 84 -3.49 0.99 -3.88
C LYS A 84 -3.58 1.00 -2.35
N THR A 85 -4.59 1.68 -1.80
CA THR A 85 -4.84 1.76 -0.35
C THR A 85 -5.52 0.53 0.21
N GLU A 86 -6.33 -0.16 -0.59
CA GLU A 86 -7.03 -1.40 -0.22
C GLU A 86 -6.35 -2.64 -0.79
N ALA A 87 -5.46 -2.45 -1.76
CA ALA A 87 -4.66 -3.50 -2.36
C ALA A 87 -3.71 -4.14 -1.33
N PHE A 88 -3.50 -5.44 -1.54
CA PHE A 88 -2.49 -6.23 -0.86
C PHE A 88 -1.12 -5.93 -1.46
N ILE A 89 -0.36 -5.07 -0.78
CA ILE A 89 0.99 -4.67 -1.19
C ILE A 89 1.99 -5.70 -0.68
N VAL A 90 2.82 -6.23 -1.58
CA VAL A 90 3.86 -7.21 -1.24
C VAL A 90 5.20 -6.80 -1.80
N LEU A 91 6.28 -7.18 -1.12
CA LEU A 91 7.62 -7.02 -1.66
C LEU A 91 7.88 -8.10 -2.72
N LEU A 92 8.03 -7.73 -3.98
CA LEU A 92 8.33 -8.67 -5.07
C LEU A 92 9.82 -9.02 -5.15
N ASP A 93 10.70 -8.10 -4.74
CA ASP A 93 12.15 -8.30 -4.85
C ASP A 93 12.94 -7.52 -3.80
N ALA A 94 14.16 -7.98 -3.52
CA ALA A 94 15.12 -7.29 -2.67
C ALA A 94 15.57 -5.92 -3.22
N ASN A 95 15.28 -5.63 -4.50
CA ASN A 95 15.47 -4.29 -5.08
C ASN A 95 14.44 -3.27 -4.57
N GLY A 96 13.48 -3.68 -3.74
CA GLY A 96 12.41 -2.80 -3.25
C GLY A 96 11.21 -2.73 -4.20
N ARG A 97 11.09 -3.61 -5.20
CA ARG A 97 9.91 -3.62 -6.08
C ARG A 97 8.70 -4.10 -5.31
N VAL A 98 7.57 -3.39 -5.41
CA VAL A 98 6.31 -3.82 -4.80
C VAL A 98 5.28 -4.23 -5.84
N GLY A 99 4.47 -5.21 -5.47
CA GLY A 99 3.33 -5.66 -6.26
C GLY A 99 2.04 -5.32 -5.52
N TYR A 100 1.00 -4.97 -6.27
CA TYR A 100 -0.33 -4.71 -5.75
C TYR A 100 -1.25 -5.81 -6.22
N PHE A 101 -1.93 -6.43 -5.27
CA PHE A 101 -2.88 -7.48 -5.55
C PHE A 101 -4.24 -7.11 -4.96
N ASN A 102 -5.32 -7.60 -5.55
CA ASN A 102 -6.66 -7.39 -4.98
C ASN A 102 -6.79 -8.04 -3.60
N SER A 103 -6.08 -9.15 -3.36
CA SER A 103 -6.10 -9.90 -2.10
C SER A 103 -4.89 -10.82 -1.98
N GLU A 104 -4.61 -11.30 -0.76
CA GLU A 104 -3.58 -12.32 -0.50
C GLU A 104 -3.77 -13.58 -1.36
N VAL A 105 -5.02 -13.95 -1.66
CA VAL A 105 -5.35 -15.08 -2.53
C VAL A 105 -4.80 -14.89 -3.94
N ASN A 106 -4.92 -13.68 -4.50
CA ASN A 106 -4.35 -13.34 -5.80
C ASN A 106 -2.82 -13.40 -5.74
N TYR A 107 -2.21 -12.79 -4.73
CA TYR A 107 -0.76 -12.89 -4.54
C TYR A 107 -0.30 -14.36 -4.45
N THR A 108 -0.99 -15.20 -3.70
CA THR A 108 -0.66 -16.63 -3.57
C THR A 108 -0.80 -17.37 -4.90
N ALA A 109 -1.83 -17.06 -5.68
CA ALA A 109 -1.99 -17.60 -7.04
C ALA A 109 -0.85 -17.16 -7.97
N TYR A 110 -0.40 -15.91 -7.86
CA TYR A 110 0.75 -15.38 -8.60
C TYR A 110 2.04 -16.10 -8.22
N ALA A 111 2.30 -16.19 -6.91
CA ALA A 111 3.49 -16.80 -6.34
C ALA A 111 3.57 -18.30 -6.64
N LYS A 112 2.43 -19.02 -6.67
CA LYS A 112 2.39 -20.44 -7.06
C LYS A 112 2.64 -20.69 -8.55
N LYS A 113 2.42 -19.68 -9.39
CA LYS A 113 2.57 -19.80 -10.85
C LYS A 113 3.98 -19.46 -11.33
N SER A 114 4.82 -18.90 -10.46
CA SER A 114 6.19 -18.45 -10.75
C SER A 114 7.24 -19.42 -10.24
#